data_AF-J3LSG7-F1
#
_entry.id   AF-J3LSG7-F1
#
_cell.length_a   1.000
_cell.length_b   1.000
_cell.length_c   1.000
_cell.angle_alpha   90.00
_cell.angle_beta   90.00
_cell.angle_gamma   90.00
#
_symmetry.space_group_name_H-M   'P 1'
#
loop_
_entity.id
_entity.type
_entity.pdbx_description
1 polymer ?
#
loop_
_entity_poly.entity_id
_entity_poly.type
_entity_poly.pdbx_seq_one_letter_code
_entity_poly.pdbx_strand_id
1 'polypeptide(L)'
;MAKFEEGGAKLIAIGVGTPDKARILADRLPFPIDNLYADPDRKAYDVLGMYHGVGRTLFSPASAKIYSRLDYIKKATKNYTLEGTPANLTGVLQQGGMLVFRGKQLLYSWKDEGTGDHAPLDDVLNVCCKAPAA
;
A
#
# COMPACT_ATOMS: atom_id res chain seq x y z
N MET A 1 -0.71 -14.78 0.98
CA MET A 1 -2.18 -14.82 1.12
C MET A 1 -2.62 -15.93 2.05
N ALA A 2 -2.17 -17.18 1.82
CA ALA A 2 -2.45 -18.33 2.68
C ALA A 2 -2.43 -18.02 4.20
N LYS A 3 -1.37 -17.39 4.72
CA LYS A 3 -1.27 -17.02 6.16
C LYS A 3 -2.39 -16.12 6.69
N PHE A 4 -2.90 -15.19 5.88
CA PHE A 4 -4.01 -14.33 6.27
C PHE A 4 -5.34 -15.09 6.21
N GLU A 5 -5.53 -15.88 5.15
CA GLU A 5 -6.73 -16.70 4.95
C GLU A 5 -6.86 -17.80 6.02
N GLU A 6 -5.76 -18.48 6.36
CA GLU A 6 -5.66 -19.44 7.46
C GLU A 6 -6.05 -18.81 8.81
N GLY A 7 -5.75 -17.51 8.99
CA GLY A 7 -6.15 -16.73 10.16
C GLY A 7 -7.57 -16.16 10.09
N GLY A 8 -8.36 -16.51 9.06
CA GLY A 8 -9.71 -15.99 8.85
C GLY A 8 -9.75 -14.52 8.41
N ALA A 9 -8.64 -13.97 7.93
CA ALA A 9 -8.52 -12.58 7.50
C ALA A 9 -8.44 -12.46 5.97
N LYS A 10 -9.18 -11.51 5.39
CA LYS A 10 -9.09 -11.17 3.97
C LYS A 10 -8.07 -10.05 3.77
N LEU A 11 -7.04 -10.30 2.97
CA LEU A 11 -6.10 -9.27 2.55
C LEU A 11 -6.64 -8.55 1.31
N ILE A 12 -6.80 -7.23 1.40
CA ILE A 12 -7.16 -6.36 0.26
C ILE A 12 -6.07 -5.32 0.04
N ALA A 13 -5.91 -4.88 -1.21
CA ALA A 13 -5.06 -3.76 -1.58
C ALA A 13 -5.90 -2.66 -2.21
N ILE A 14 -5.67 -1.42 -1.79
CA ILE A 14 -6.31 -0.24 -2.36
C ILE A 14 -5.19 0.63 -2.91
N GLY A 15 -5.24 0.96 -4.20
CA GLY A 15 -4.26 1.83 -4.84
C GLY A 15 -4.88 3.13 -5.32
N VAL A 16 -4.16 4.24 -5.19
CA VAL A 16 -4.56 5.50 -5.83
C VAL A 16 -4.38 5.37 -7.34
N GLY A 17 -5.45 5.62 -8.09
CA GLY A 17 -5.44 5.55 -9.55
C GLY A 17 -6.75 5.02 -10.12
N THR A 18 -6.80 4.91 -11.44
CA THR A 18 -8.00 4.40 -12.13
C THR A 18 -8.09 2.88 -12.04
N PRO A 19 -9.31 2.30 -12.12
CA PRO A 19 -9.48 0.84 -12.18
C PRO A 19 -8.65 0.16 -13.27
N ASP A 20 -8.48 0.81 -14.43
CA ASP A 20 -7.67 0.26 -15.53
C ASP A 20 -6.19 0.10 -15.16
N LYS A 21 -5.63 1.02 -14.38
CA LYS A 21 -4.24 0.89 -13.87
C LYS A 21 -4.12 -0.20 -12.82
N ALA A 22 -5.14 -0.36 -11.98
CA ALA A 22 -5.19 -1.48 -11.04
C ALA A 22 -5.25 -2.83 -11.77
N ARG A 23 -6.02 -2.94 -12.87
CA ARG A 23 -6.06 -4.15 -13.70
C ARG A 23 -4.70 -4.50 -14.30
N ILE A 24 -3.99 -3.52 -14.87
CA ILE A 24 -2.62 -3.72 -15.37
C ILE A 24 -1.69 -4.26 -14.27
N LEU A 25 -1.87 -3.81 -13.03
CA LEU A 25 -1.09 -4.30 -11.90
C LEU A 25 -1.44 -5.75 -11.54
N ALA A 26 -2.73 -6.11 -11.55
CA ALA A 26 -3.19 -7.47 -11.31
C ALA A 26 -2.72 -8.46 -12.39
N ASP A 27 -2.63 -8.02 -13.64
CA ASP A 27 -2.09 -8.88 -14.73
C ASP A 27 -0.60 -9.17 -14.57
N ARG A 28 0.13 -8.31 -13.83
CA ARG A 28 1.60 -8.38 -13.67
C ARG A 28 2.05 -8.96 -12.35
N LEU A 29 1.20 -8.92 -11.32
CA LEU A 29 1.50 -9.42 -9.98
C LEU A 29 0.61 -10.62 -9.67
N PRO A 30 1.10 -11.63 -8.94
CA PRO A 30 0.29 -12.75 -8.47
C PRO A 30 -0.62 -12.31 -7.30
N PHE A 31 -1.45 -11.28 -7.52
CA PHE A 31 -2.40 -10.73 -6.56
C PHE A 31 -3.84 -10.87 -7.10
N PRO A 32 -4.80 -11.38 -6.31
CA PRO A 32 -6.15 -11.64 -6.79
C PRO A 32 -6.87 -10.34 -7.12
N ILE A 33 -7.44 -10.27 -8.32
CA ILE A 33 -8.17 -9.09 -8.78
C ILE A 33 -9.35 -8.72 -7.86
N ASP A 34 -10.03 -9.71 -7.28
CA ASP A 34 -11.18 -9.52 -6.36
C ASP A 34 -10.78 -8.86 -5.02
N ASN A 35 -9.48 -8.80 -4.76
CA ASN A 35 -8.90 -8.18 -3.57
C ASN A 35 -8.21 -6.85 -3.89
N LEU A 36 -8.20 -6.41 -5.15
CA LEU A 36 -7.54 -5.19 -5.60
C LEU A 36 -8.57 -4.11 -5.95
N TYR A 37 -8.50 -2.98 -5.25
CA TYR A 37 -9.41 -1.85 -5.41
C TYR A 37 -8.63 -0.62 -5.87
N ALA A 38 -9.32 0.22 -6.63
CA ALA A 38 -8.79 1.50 -7.10
C ALA A 38 -9.54 2.63 -6.38
N ASP A 39 -8.79 3.64 -5.93
CA ASP A 39 -9.33 4.88 -5.35
C ASP A 39 -8.88 6.08 -6.19
N PRO A 40 -9.60 6.40 -7.28
CA PRO A 40 -9.19 7.43 -8.23
C PRO A 40 -9.12 8.83 -7.60
N ASP A 41 -10.00 9.09 -6.63
CA ASP A 41 -10.19 10.39 -5.99
C ASP A 41 -9.46 10.48 -4.64
N ARG A 42 -8.75 9.42 -4.20
CA ARG A 42 -8.11 9.32 -2.87
C ARG A 42 -9.07 9.41 -1.67
N LYS A 43 -10.37 9.21 -1.88
CA LYS A 43 -11.38 9.37 -0.83
C LYS A 43 -11.17 8.41 0.34
N ALA A 44 -10.74 7.18 0.07
CA ALA A 44 -10.42 6.22 1.12
C ALA A 44 -9.15 6.64 1.88
N TYR A 45 -8.13 7.08 1.17
CA TYR A 45 -6.89 7.58 1.78
C TYR A 45 -7.15 8.80 2.69
N ASP A 46 -7.98 9.73 2.24
CA ASP A 46 -8.35 10.93 3.00
C ASP A 46 -9.15 10.56 4.27
N VAL A 47 -10.15 9.69 4.15
CA VAL A 47 -10.96 9.22 5.30
C VAL A 47 -10.12 8.45 6.31
N LEU A 48 -9.17 7.65 5.85
CA LEU A 48 -8.24 6.91 6.71
C LEU A 48 -7.10 7.80 7.25
N GLY A 49 -7.02 9.05 6.79
CA GLY A 49 -6.02 10.04 7.18
C GLY A 49 -4.59 9.63 6.80
N MET A 50 -4.42 9.00 5.64
CA MET A 50 -3.10 8.65 5.10
C MET A 50 -2.32 9.90 4.75
N TYR A 51 -1.00 9.88 4.93
CA TYR A 51 -0.20 11.07 4.71
C TYR A 51 -0.08 11.40 3.20
N HIS A 52 -0.22 12.68 2.89
CA HIS A 52 -0.04 13.22 1.54
C HIS A 52 0.80 14.49 1.61
N GLY A 53 1.89 14.56 0.85
CA GLY A 53 2.68 15.79 0.69
C GLY A 53 4.20 15.60 0.58
N VAL A 54 4.85 16.67 0.08
CA VAL A 54 6.28 16.70 -0.26
C VAL A 54 7.19 16.58 0.97
N GLY A 55 6.82 17.23 2.09
CA GLY A 55 7.64 17.29 3.30
C GLY A 55 8.00 15.92 3.87
N ARG A 56 7.01 15.04 4.02
CA ARG A 56 7.21 13.71 4.61
C ARG A 56 7.69 12.66 3.59
N THR A 57 7.34 12.86 2.32
CA THR A 57 7.71 11.94 1.24
C THR A 57 9.18 12.10 0.81
N LEU A 58 9.71 13.33 0.79
CA LEU A 58 11.08 13.61 0.32
C LEU A 58 12.08 13.94 1.44
N PHE A 59 11.62 14.31 2.64
CA PHE A 59 12.50 14.73 3.74
C PHE A 59 12.36 13.89 5.02
N SER A 60 11.69 12.73 4.99
CA SER A 60 11.67 11.81 6.14
C SER A 60 12.98 11.00 6.25
N PRO A 61 13.40 10.58 7.45
CA PRO A 61 14.51 9.64 7.61
C PRO A 61 14.33 8.32 6.85
N ALA A 62 13.07 7.89 6.64
CA ALA A 62 12.73 6.76 5.78
C ALA A 62 13.06 7.04 4.30
N SER A 63 12.80 8.26 3.82
CA SER A 63 13.16 8.68 2.45
C SER A 63 14.68 8.77 2.21
N ALA A 64 15.51 8.94 3.25
CA ALA A 64 16.97 8.83 3.14
C ALA A 64 17.41 7.40 2.72
N LYS A 65 16.65 6.36 3.10
CA LYS A 65 16.88 4.98 2.63
C LYS A 65 16.56 4.78 1.14
N ILE A 66 15.87 5.73 0.51
CA ILE A 66 15.58 5.71 -0.93
C ILE A 66 16.74 6.28 -1.72
N TYR A 67 17.46 7.28 -1.20
CA TYR A 67 18.67 7.79 -1.85
C TYR A 67 19.71 6.68 -2.08
N SER A 68 19.86 5.75 -1.12
CA SER A 68 20.73 4.58 -1.28
C SER A 68 20.18 3.51 -2.24
N ARG A 69 18.87 3.55 -2.56
CA ARG A 69 18.20 2.65 -3.51
C ARG A 69 17.84 3.32 -4.83
N LEU A 70 18.21 4.59 -5.04
CA LEU A 70 17.76 5.40 -6.18
C LEU A 70 18.23 4.80 -7.51
N ASP A 71 19.44 4.24 -7.54
CA ASP A 71 19.97 3.56 -8.72
C ASP A 71 19.24 2.25 -9.00
N TYR A 72 18.85 1.51 -7.97
CA TYR A 72 18.03 0.31 -8.09
C TYR A 72 16.63 0.64 -8.62
N ILE A 73 15.99 1.70 -8.09
CA ILE A 73 14.68 2.18 -8.55
C ILE A 73 14.77 2.71 -9.97
N LYS A 74 15.80 3.47 -10.34
CA LYS A 74 16.06 3.91 -11.73
C LYS A 74 16.22 2.72 -12.68
N LYS A 75 16.88 1.66 -12.23
CA LYS A 75 17.08 0.44 -13.03
C LYS A 75 15.80 -0.38 -13.15
N ALA A 76 14.99 -0.43 -12.09
CA ALA A 76 13.68 -1.12 -12.08
C ALA A 76 12.61 -0.36 -12.87
N THR A 77 12.68 0.98 -12.89
CA THR A 77 11.74 1.85 -13.63
C THR A 77 12.01 1.89 -15.14
N LYS A 78 13.24 1.57 -15.60
CA LYS A 78 13.54 1.41 -17.04
C LYS A 78 12.71 0.32 -17.72
N ASN A 79 12.25 -0.69 -16.97
CA ASN A 79 11.41 -1.77 -17.47
C ASN A 79 9.93 -1.62 -17.07
N TYR A 80 9.59 -0.56 -16.33
CA TYR A 80 8.20 -0.27 -15.99
C TYR A 80 7.59 0.50 -17.16
N THR A 81 6.80 -0.21 -17.98
CA THR A 81 6.03 0.39 -19.08
C THR A 81 5.24 1.59 -18.55
N LEU A 82 5.38 2.72 -19.25
CA LEU A 82 4.83 4.04 -18.93
C LEU A 82 3.30 4.05 -18.70
N GLU A 83 2.60 2.98 -19.09
CA GLU A 83 1.15 2.79 -18.91
C GLU A 83 0.71 2.75 -17.44
N GLY A 84 1.59 2.28 -16.54
CA GLY A 84 1.31 2.23 -15.10
C GLY A 84 1.60 3.54 -14.36
N THR A 85 2.27 4.51 -15.01
CA THR A 85 2.71 5.75 -14.34
C THR A 85 1.50 6.65 -14.08
N PRO A 86 1.31 7.18 -12.84
CA PRO A 86 0.25 8.15 -12.57
C PRO A 86 0.40 9.36 -13.49
N ALA A 87 -0.68 9.81 -14.13
CA ALA A 87 -0.65 10.99 -15.01
C ALA A 87 -0.39 12.28 -14.21
N ASN A 88 -0.58 12.22 -12.88
CA ASN A 88 -0.33 13.30 -11.96
C ASN A 88 0.74 12.88 -10.94
N LEU A 89 1.85 13.61 -10.91
CA LEU A 89 2.97 13.41 -9.98
C LEU A 89 2.57 13.66 -8.50
N THR A 90 1.39 14.21 -8.20
CA THR A 90 0.91 14.22 -6.81
C THR A 90 0.70 12.81 -6.25
N GLY A 91 0.44 11.81 -7.11
CA GLY A 91 0.27 10.41 -6.68
C GLY A 91 1.54 9.82 -6.04
N VAL A 92 2.73 10.26 -6.46
CA VAL A 92 3.99 9.83 -5.79
C VAL A 92 4.21 10.48 -4.44
N LEU A 93 3.43 11.50 -4.08
CA LEU A 93 3.43 12.12 -2.75
C LEU A 93 2.48 11.45 -1.76
N GLN A 94 1.72 10.46 -2.23
CA GLN A 94 0.81 9.70 -1.39
C GLN A 94 1.57 8.60 -0.67
N GLN A 95 1.47 8.59 0.65
CA GLN A 95 1.93 7.48 1.48
C GLN A 95 0.80 6.48 1.72
N GLY A 96 1.20 5.21 1.80
CA GLY A 96 0.32 4.08 2.09
C GLY A 96 0.27 3.75 3.58
N GLY A 97 -0.04 2.49 3.85
CA GLY A 97 -0.09 1.97 5.20
C GLY A 97 -0.72 0.57 5.24
N MET A 98 -0.86 0.06 6.45
CA MET A 98 -1.55 -1.20 6.74
C MET A 98 -2.59 -0.98 7.82
N LEU A 99 -3.80 -1.46 7.59
CA LEU A 99 -4.90 -1.36 8.54
C LEU A 99 -5.53 -2.73 8.72
N VAL A 100 -5.89 -3.07 9.96
CA VAL A 100 -6.62 -4.28 10.28
C VAL A 100 -7.97 -3.91 10.85
N PHE A 101 -9.03 -4.38 10.20
CA PHE A 101 -10.41 -4.19 10.65
C PHE A 101 -11.02 -5.52 11.08
N ARG A 102 -11.86 -5.47 12.12
CA ARG A 102 -12.83 -6.51 12.46
C ARG A 102 -14.23 -5.92 12.38
N GLY A 103 -14.96 -6.26 11.32
CA GLY A 103 -16.20 -5.55 10.99
C GLY A 103 -15.93 -4.06 10.80
N LYS A 104 -16.56 -3.21 11.61
CA LYS A 104 -16.38 -1.75 11.59
C LYS A 104 -15.29 -1.24 12.55
N GLN A 105 -14.71 -2.13 13.37
CA GLN A 105 -13.71 -1.76 14.35
C GLN A 105 -12.30 -1.78 13.74
N LEU A 106 -11.57 -0.67 13.86
CA LEU A 106 -10.15 -0.61 13.54
C LEU A 106 -9.34 -1.18 14.70
N LEU A 107 -8.59 -2.26 14.47
CA LEU A 107 -7.78 -2.95 15.48
C LEU A 107 -6.29 -2.58 15.40
N TYR A 108 -5.81 -2.23 14.20
CA TYR A 108 -4.43 -1.84 13.96
C TYR A 108 -4.37 -0.82 12.83
N SER A 109 -3.48 0.16 12.97
CA SER A 109 -3.22 1.16 11.94
C SER A 109 -1.73 1.48 11.92
N TRP A 110 -1.10 1.25 10.78
CA TRP A 110 0.21 1.76 10.42
C TRP A 110 0.05 2.69 9.23
N LYS A 111 0.60 3.90 9.35
CA LYS A 111 0.65 4.88 8.27
C LYS A 111 2.10 5.04 7.90
N ASP A 112 2.44 4.81 6.64
CA ASP A 112 3.84 4.82 6.20
C ASP A 112 4.43 6.21 6.43
N GLU A 113 5.51 6.28 7.19
CA GLU A 113 6.20 7.53 7.53
C GLU A 113 6.97 8.12 6.34
N GLY A 114 7.13 7.34 5.28
CA GLY A 114 7.72 7.75 4.03
C GLY A 114 7.81 6.59 3.06
N THR A 115 8.19 6.89 1.83
CA THR A 115 8.19 5.88 0.77
C THR A 115 9.13 4.72 1.13
N GLY A 116 8.61 3.49 1.05
CA GLY A 116 9.35 2.27 1.39
C GLY A 116 9.31 1.89 2.88
N ASP A 117 8.67 2.70 3.72
CA ASP A 117 8.23 2.25 5.04
C ASP A 117 7.11 1.20 4.91
N HIS A 118 6.95 0.37 5.94
CA HIS A 118 5.94 -0.67 5.97
C HIS A 118 5.70 -1.16 7.40
N ALA A 119 4.45 -1.56 7.68
CA ALA A 119 4.09 -2.21 8.92
C ALA A 119 4.91 -3.48 9.16
N PRO A 120 5.40 -3.72 10.39
CA PRO A 120 6.00 -5.01 10.75
C PRO A 120 4.98 -6.15 10.55
N LEU A 121 5.32 -7.14 9.73
CA LEU A 121 4.39 -8.21 9.38
C LEU A 121 3.93 -9.02 10.61
N ASP A 122 4.81 -9.22 11.59
CA ASP A 122 4.49 -9.95 12.81
C ASP A 122 3.40 -9.23 13.63
N ASP A 123 3.42 -7.89 13.69
CA ASP A 123 2.39 -7.11 14.36
C ASP A 123 1.03 -7.33 13.68
N VAL A 124 1.02 -7.25 12.35
CA VAL A 124 -0.20 -7.44 11.55
C VAL A 124 -0.78 -8.84 11.77
N LEU A 125 0.06 -9.88 11.64
CA LEU A 125 -0.35 -11.27 11.82
C LEU A 125 -0.80 -11.56 13.26
N ASN A 126 -0.17 -10.94 14.26
CA ASN A 126 -0.57 -11.06 15.66
C ASN A 126 -1.98 -10.49 15.90
N VAL A 127 -2.34 -9.40 15.22
CA VAL A 127 -3.65 -8.77 15.37
C VAL A 127 -4.73 -9.55 14.60
N CYS A 128 -4.47 -9.96 13.36
CA CYS A 128 -5.50 -10.55 12.51
C CYS A 128 -5.60 -12.08 12.60
N CYS A 129 -4.53 -12.81 12.88
CA CYS A 129 -4.48 -14.27 12.76
C CYS A 129 -4.35 -15.02 14.09
N LYS A 130 -4.22 -14.34 15.24
CA LYS A 130 -4.09 -14.98 16.57
C LYS A 130 -5.34 -14.93 17.45
N ALA A 131 -6.49 -14.47 16.92
CA ALA A 131 -7.74 -14.56 17.66
C ALA A 131 -8.33 -15.98 17.51
N PRO A 132 -8.82 -16.62 18.59
CA PRO A 132 -9.51 -17.90 18.45
C PRO A 132 -10.75 -17.71 17.60
N ALA A 133 -10.95 -18.61 16.63
CA ALA A 133 -12.22 -18.71 15.90
C ALA A 133 -13.34 -18.89 16.94
N ALA A 134 -14.34 -18.01 16.88
CA ALA A 134 -15.53 -18.09 17.72
C ALA A 134 -16.47 -19.20 17.21
#